data_AF-A0A8K0IPG9-F1
#
_entry.id   AF-A0A8K0IPG9-F1
#
_cell.length_a   1.000
_cell.length_b   1.000
_cell.length_c   1.000
_cell.angle_alpha   90.00
_cell.angle_beta   90.00
_cell.angle_gamma   90.00
#
_symmetry.space_group_name_H-M   'P 1'
#
loop_
_entity.id
_entity.type
_entity.pdbx_description
1 polymer ?
#
loop_
_entity_poly.entity_id
_entity_poly.type
_entity_poly.pdbx_seq_one_letter_code
_entity_poly.pdbx_strand_id
1 'polypeptide(L)'
;MDTEAARNAKESLELAFQMSNILETGLDRHTLSILIALCDRGVNPEALAALVREISPAPSKEPISASSSSSSSSCAGLYQP
;
A
#
# COMPACT_ATOMS: atom_id res chain seq x y z
N MET A 1 35.67 -8.06 -2.60
CA MET A 1 34.85 -8.81 -1.62
C MET A 1 33.66 -7.98 -1.17
N ASP A 2 33.82 -6.68 -0.90
CA ASP A 2 32.72 -5.78 -0.50
C ASP A 2 31.64 -5.56 -1.59
N THR A 3 32.03 -5.69 -2.86
CA THR A 3 31.12 -5.55 -4.01
C THR A 3 30.05 -6.64 -4.09
N GLU A 4 30.36 -7.86 -3.64
CA GLU A 4 29.41 -8.98 -3.69
C GLU A 4 28.38 -8.86 -2.56
N ALA A 5 28.83 -8.51 -1.35
CA ALA A 5 27.94 -8.24 -0.22
C ALA A 5 26.97 -7.09 -0.49
N ALA A 6 27.45 -6.00 -1.09
CA ALA A 6 26.61 -4.87 -1.49
C ALA A 6 25.58 -5.24 -2.58
N ARG A 7 25.94 -6.18 -3.47
CA ARG A 7 25.04 -6.69 -4.51
C ARG A 7 23.95 -7.57 -3.90
N ASN A 8 24.35 -8.51 -3.04
CA ASN A 8 23.42 -9.39 -2.32
C ASN A 8 22.42 -8.60 -1.48
N ALA A 9 22.87 -7.55 -0.77
CA ALA A 9 21.98 -6.71 0.03
C ALA A 9 20.92 -5.99 -0.83
N LYS A 10 21.31 -5.51 -2.02
CA LYS A 10 20.37 -4.88 -2.97
C LYS A 10 19.36 -5.89 -3.52
N GLU A 11 19.82 -7.08 -3.90
CA GLU A 11 18.95 -8.16 -4.39
C GLU A 11 17.98 -8.63 -3.30
N SER A 12 18.43 -8.77 -2.05
CA SER A 12 17.56 -9.09 -0.91
C SER A 12 16.49 -8.02 -0.68
N LEU A 13 16.86 -6.74 -0.74
CA LEU A 13 15.90 -5.63 -0.60
C LEU A 13 14.88 -5.62 -1.74
N GLU A 14 15.30 -5.87 -2.97
CA GLU A 14 14.41 -5.90 -4.13
C GLU A 14 13.42 -7.07 -4.07
N LEU A 15 13.86 -8.25 -3.60
CA LEU A 15 12.97 -9.38 -3.34
C LEU A 15 11.96 -9.06 -2.25
N ALA A 16 12.40 -8.45 -1.14
CA ALA A 16 11.49 -8.04 -0.06
C ALA A 16 10.46 -7.00 -0.53
N PHE A 17 10.85 -6.07 -1.40
CA PHE A 17 9.93 -5.11 -2.02
C PHE A 17 8.91 -5.77 -2.96
N GLN A 18 9.31 -6.79 -3.72
CA GLN A 18 8.37 -7.56 -4.52
C GLN A 18 7.34 -8.29 -3.65
N MET A 19 7.78 -8.89 -2.54
CA MET A 19 6.88 -9.51 -1.57
C MET A 19 5.91 -8.49 -0.96
N SER A 20 6.39 -7.31 -0.58
CA SER A 20 5.56 -6.25 0.01
C SER A 20 4.51 -5.70 -0.97
N ASN A 21 4.84 -5.69 -2.27
CA ASN A 21 3.93 -5.29 -3.34
C ASN A 21 2.85 -6.35 -3.62
N ILE A 22 3.20 -7.64 -3.58
CA ILE A 22 2.23 -8.75 -3.69
C ILE A 22 1.23 -8.71 -2.53
N LEU A 23 1.71 -8.36 -1.32
CA LEU A 23 0.89 -8.23 -0.12
C LEU A 23 0.14 -6.88 -0.05
N GLU A 24 0.28 -6.02 -1.06
CA GLU A 24 -0.35 -4.69 -1.14
C GLU A 24 -0.16 -3.84 0.13
N THR A 25 1.02 -3.94 0.75
CA THR A 25 1.35 -3.21 1.99
C THR A 25 1.51 -1.69 1.78
N GLY A 26 1.70 -1.25 0.53
CA GLY A 26 1.86 0.16 0.17
C GLY A 26 3.17 0.80 0.66
N LEU A 27 4.20 0.00 0.94
CA LEU A 27 5.48 0.49 1.47
C LEU A 27 6.45 0.85 0.33
N ASP A 28 7.08 2.02 0.43
CA ASP A 28 8.15 2.42 -0.48
C ASP A 28 9.47 1.66 -0.19
N ARG A 29 10.34 1.55 -1.20
CA ARG A 29 11.67 0.93 -1.07
C ARG A 29 12.51 1.56 0.04
N HIS A 30 12.43 2.88 0.21
CA HIS A 30 13.15 3.59 1.26
C HIS A 30 12.63 3.20 2.65
N THR A 31 11.31 3.22 2.84
CA THR A 31 10.67 2.81 4.09
C THR A 31 11.04 1.37 4.43
N LEU A 32 10.89 0.45 3.47
CA LEU A 32 11.23 -0.96 3.65
C LEU A 32 12.70 -1.17 4.06
N SER A 33 13.63 -0.41 3.48
CA SER A 33 15.05 -0.43 3.88
C SER A 33 15.24 -0.04 5.35
N ILE A 34 14.55 1.01 5.80
CA ILE A 34 14.62 1.47 7.19
C ILE A 34 14.02 0.41 8.12
N LEU A 35 12.89 -0.18 7.77
CA LEU A 35 12.26 -1.23 8.57
C LEU A 35 13.17 -2.45 8.74
N ILE A 36 13.85 -2.87 7.68
CA ILE A 36 14.83 -3.96 7.74
C ILE A 36 15.99 -3.61 8.69
N ALA A 37 16.53 -2.40 8.59
CA ALA A 37 17.62 -1.94 9.47
C ALA A 37 17.19 -1.83 10.94
N LEU A 38 15.93 -1.53 11.21
CA LEU A 38 15.37 -1.51 12.56
C LEU A 38 15.14 -2.94 13.09
N CYS A 39 14.65 -3.85 12.27
CA CYS A 39 14.51 -5.26 12.61
C CYS A 39 15.87 -5.93 12.89
N ASP A 40 16.92 -5.57 12.13
CA ASP A 40 18.30 -6.07 12.34
C ASP A 40 18.84 -5.69 13.74
N ARG A 41 18.38 -4.56 14.29
CA ARG A 41 18.70 -4.10 15.66
C ARG A 41 17.87 -4.76 16.76
N GLY A 42 17.01 -5.73 16.41
CA GLY A 42 16.17 -6.47 17.36
C GLY A 42 14.87 -5.75 17.75
N VAL A 43 14.41 -4.76 16.96
CA VAL A 43 13.09 -4.16 17.16
C VAL A 43 12.01 -5.18 16.83
N ASN A 44 10.95 -5.25 17.64
CA ASN A 44 9.82 -6.15 17.39
C ASN A 44 9.09 -5.77 16.08
N PRO A 45 9.04 -6.66 15.07
CA PRO A 45 8.37 -6.38 13.80
C PRO A 45 6.87 -6.12 13.95
N GLU A 46 6.21 -6.69 14.96
CA GLU A 46 4.77 -6.45 15.21
C GLU A 46 4.51 -5.01 15.64
N ALA A 47 5.34 -4.47 16.55
CA ALA A 47 5.26 -3.09 16.99
C ALA A 47 5.58 -2.12 15.85
N LEU A 48 6.57 -2.49 15.02
CA LEU A 48 6.95 -1.74 13.83
C LEU A 48 5.80 -1.65 12.82
N ALA A 49 5.08 -2.75 12.59
CA ALA A 49 3.92 -2.81 11.70
C ALA A 49 2.77 -1.92 12.20
N ALA A 50 2.50 -1.89 13.51
CA ALA A 50 1.51 -0.99 14.09
C ALA A 50 1.87 0.48 13.85
N LEU A 51 3.13 0.84 14.11
CA LEU A 51 3.66 2.18 13.88
C LEU A 51 3.56 2.62 12.42
N VAL A 52 3.94 1.75 11.48
CA VAL A 52 3.83 2.01 10.04
C VAL A 52 2.39 2.20 9.61
N ARG A 53 1.44 1.47 10.20
CA ARG A 53 0.00 1.63 9.93
C ARG A 53 -0.59 2.92 10.51
N GLU A 54 -0.01 3.45 11.58
CA GLU A 54 -0.40 4.74 12.15
C GLU A 54 0.25 5.94 11.44
N ILE A 55 1.49 5.79 10.98
CA ILE A 55 2.24 6.85 10.28
C ILE A 55 1.81 6.97 8.81
N SER A 56 1.50 5.85 8.15
CA SER A 56 1.00 5.89 6.78
C SER A 56 -0.42 6.42 6.83
N PRO A 57 -0.71 7.56 6.16
CA PRO A 57 -2.09 8.00 6.03
C PRO A 57 -2.86 6.84 5.44
N ALA A 58 -3.93 6.41 6.13
CA ALA A 58 -4.73 5.28 5.69
C ALA A 58 -4.96 5.38 4.18
N PRO A 59 -4.70 4.33 3.38
CA PRO A 59 -5.26 4.30 2.04
C PRO A 59 -6.74 4.47 2.29
N SER A 60 -7.30 5.58 1.82
CA SER A 60 -8.68 5.98 2.02
C SER A 60 -9.59 4.77 1.79
N LYS A 61 -9.95 4.07 2.87
CA LYS A 61 -11.17 3.30 2.92
C LYS A 61 -12.23 4.35 2.89
N GLU A 62 -12.62 4.75 1.69
CA GLU A 62 -13.92 5.36 1.48
C GLU A 62 -14.95 4.27 1.81
N PRO A 63 -15.75 4.38 2.88
CA PRO A 63 -17.05 3.77 2.87
C PRO A 63 -17.91 4.58 1.90
N ILE A 64 -17.83 4.30 0.59
CA ILE A 64 -18.94 4.64 -0.29
C ILE A 64 -20.10 3.71 0.06
N SER A 65 -20.77 4.09 1.14
CA SER A 65 -22.00 3.52 1.64
C SER A 65 -23.01 3.46 0.49
N ALA A 66 -23.48 2.26 0.21
CA ALA A 66 -24.69 2.06 -0.55
C ALA A 66 -25.86 2.76 0.14
N SER A 67 -26.53 3.65 -0.59
CA SER A 67 -27.93 4.06 -0.45
C SER A 67 -28.28 4.75 -1.78
N SER A 68 -28.77 4.01 -2.78
CA SER A 68 -30.15 3.57 -2.95
C SER A 68 -31.16 4.72 -2.98
N SER A 69 -32.02 4.63 -4.00
CA SER A 69 -33.27 5.37 -4.24
C SER A 69 -33.13 6.74 -4.91
N SER A 70 -33.90 7.12 -5.91
CA SER A 70 -35.01 6.50 -6.64
C SER A 70 -35.43 7.48 -7.74
N SER A 71 -36.25 7.00 -8.69
CA SER A 71 -37.14 7.77 -9.57
C SER A 71 -36.50 8.24 -10.88
N SER A 72 -36.71 7.49 -11.97
CA SER A 72 -37.92 7.58 -12.81
C SER A 72 -38.08 8.94 -13.48
N SER A 73 -37.71 9.02 -14.75
CA SER A 73 -38.69 9.39 -15.78
C SER A 73 -38.14 8.99 -17.15
N SER A 74 -38.85 8.06 -17.80
CA SER A 74 -38.88 8.00 -19.26
C SER A 74 -39.16 9.40 -19.80
N CYS A 75 -38.34 9.87 -20.73
CA CYS A 75 -38.76 10.85 -21.72
C CYS A 75 -38.40 10.26 -23.08
N ALA A 76 -39.22 9.29 -23.51
CA ALA A 76 -39.32 8.94 -24.91
C ALA A 76 -40.22 9.98 -25.58
N GLY A 77 -39.73 10.57 -26.66
CA GLY A 77 -40.58 11.09 -27.72
C GLY A 77 -40.65 12.61 -27.90
N LEU A 78 -40.53 12.96 -29.19
CA LEU A 78 -41.11 14.11 -29.89
C LEU A 78 -40.28 15.41 -29.84
N TYR A 79 -39.61 15.77 -30.94
CA TYR A 79 -40.18 16.52 -32.07
C TYR A 79 -40.65 17.91 -31.61
N GLN A 80 -39.77 18.92 -31.69
CA GLN A 80 -39.86 20.05 -32.67
C GLN A 80 -40.33 21.34 -31.93
N PRO A 81 -40.21 22.61 -32.42
CA PRO A 81 -39.85 23.21 -33.73
C PRO A 81 -38.37 23.47 -34.01
#